data_AF-A0A100YXQ0-F1
#
_entry.id   AF-A0A100YXQ0-F1
#
_cell.length_a   1.000
_cell.length_b   1.000
_cell.length_c   1.000
_cell.angle_alpha   90.00
_cell.angle_beta   90.00
_cell.angle_gamma   90.00
#
_symmetry.space_group_name_H-M   'P 1'
#
loop_
_entity.id
_entity.type
_entity.pdbx_description
1 polymer ?
#
loop_
_entity_poly.entity_id
_entity_poly.type
_entity_poly.pdbx_seq_one_letter_code
_entity_poly.pdbx_strand_id
1 'polypeptide(L)'
;MDAIYSATALRDHPREVKQAARERLVRITENGNGAYVFCSEEVFQREVDDAVERALYAQRVSDAIDRGRADIATGLYVEGIEAAKAAVADKRASRGAA
;
A
#
# COMPACT_ATOMS: atom_id res chain seq x y z
N MET A 1 8.00 1.30 16.04
CA MET A 1 7.20 1.79 17.19
C MET A 1 6.87 3.24 16.93
N ASP A 2 5.59 3.59 16.83
CA ASP A 2 5.16 4.97 16.55
C ASP A 2 5.62 5.90 17.66
N ALA A 3 6.05 7.11 17.28
CA ALA A 3 6.49 8.09 18.27
C ALA A 3 5.29 8.53 19.12
N ILE A 4 5.50 8.70 20.42
CA ILE A 4 4.46 9.11 21.36
C ILE A 4 4.85 10.48 21.91
N TYR A 5 3.96 11.45 21.74
CA TYR A 5 4.10 12.79 22.30
C TYR A 5 2.89 13.14 23.16
N SER A 6 3.03 14.09 24.08
CA SER A 6 1.88 14.67 24.78
C SER A 6 1.23 15.77 23.93
N ALA A 7 -0.03 16.09 24.21
CA ALA A 7 -0.69 17.26 23.63
C ALA A 7 0.07 18.57 23.93
N THR A 8 0.74 18.66 25.09
CA THR A 8 1.61 19.80 25.43
C THR A 8 2.84 19.87 24.54
N ALA A 9 3.47 18.74 24.21
CA ALA A 9 4.62 18.71 23.31
C ALA A 9 4.26 19.16 21.89
N LEU A 10 3.02 18.88 21.43
CA LEU A 10 2.53 19.40 20.15
C LEU A 10 2.45 20.94 20.14
N ARG A 11 2.14 21.56 21.30
CA ARG A 11 2.12 23.02 21.45
C ARG A 11 3.51 23.62 21.66
N ASP A 12 4.31 23.02 22.53
CA ASP A 12 5.56 23.59 23.04
C ASP A 12 6.76 23.25 22.13
N HIS A 13 6.71 22.10 21.44
CA HIS A 13 7.74 21.61 20.51
C HIS A 13 7.17 21.25 19.12
N PRO A 14 6.42 22.14 18.46
CA PRO A 14 5.66 21.81 17.26
C PRO A 14 6.53 21.37 16.07
N ARG A 15 7.78 21.84 15.98
CA ARG A 15 8.70 21.46 14.88
C ARG A 15 9.11 20.00 14.97
N GLU A 16 9.42 19.52 16.17
CA GLU A 16 9.85 18.14 16.40
C GLU A 16 8.69 17.18 16.09
N VAL A 17 7.51 17.46 16.66
CA VAL A 17 6.32 16.62 16.46
C VAL A 17 5.91 16.58 14.99
N LYS A 18 5.95 17.73 14.29
CA LYS A 18 5.66 17.77 12.84
C LYS A 18 6.70 17.05 11.99
N GLN A 19 7.97 17.08 12.38
CA GLN A 19 9.00 16.32 11.67
C GLN A 19 8.74 14.81 11.80
N ALA A 20 8.45 14.33 13.01
CA ALA A 20 8.09 12.92 13.22
C ALA A 20 6.82 12.54 12.42
N ALA A 21 5.82 13.42 12.40
CA ALA A 21 4.55 13.24 11.70
C ALA A 21 4.67 13.20 10.16
N ARG A 22 5.74 13.76 9.59
CA ARG A 22 6.02 13.66 8.14
C ARG A 22 6.55 12.29 7.73
N GLU A 23 7.15 11.58 8.67
CA GLU A 23 7.79 10.29 8.41
C GLU A 23 6.83 9.13 8.67
N ARG A 24 5.94 9.27 9.66
CA ARG A 24 5.07 8.19 10.16
C ARG A 24 3.91 8.73 11.02
N LEU A 25 2.99 7.84 11.37
CA LEU A 25 1.97 8.13 12.38
C LEU A 25 2.61 8.42 13.75
N VAL A 26 2.08 9.41 14.43
CA VAL A 26 2.47 9.83 15.78
C VAL A 26 1.26 9.72 16.70
N ARG A 27 1.43 9.12 17.87
CA ARG A 27 0.37 9.07 18.89
C ARG A 27 0.48 10.27 19.81
N ILE A 28 -0.62 10.97 20.00
CA ILE A 28 -0.74 12.07 20.94
C ILE A 28 -1.51 11.59 22.17
N THR A 29 -0.90 11.82 23.34
CA THR A 29 -1.48 11.46 24.64
C THR A 29 -1.99 12.70 25.37
N GLU A 30 -3.11 12.54 26.07
CA GLU A 30 -3.64 13.49 27.03
C GLU A 30 -3.75 12.78 28.39
N ASN A 31 -3.11 13.34 29.42
CA ASN A 31 -3.06 12.75 30.77
C ASN A 31 -2.57 11.29 30.81
N GLY A 32 -1.65 10.91 29.91
CA GLY A 32 -1.09 9.56 29.83
C GLY A 32 -1.94 8.56 29.03
N ASN A 33 -3.14 8.94 28.59
CA ASN A 33 -3.96 8.12 27.71
C ASN A 33 -3.71 8.50 26.24
N GLY A 34 -3.37 7.53 25.40
CA GLY A 34 -3.29 7.75 23.95
C GLY A 34 -4.68 8.03 23.40
N ALA A 35 -4.90 9.27 22.93
CA ALA A 35 -6.22 9.76 22.55
C ALA A 35 -6.34 10.03 21.05
N TYR A 36 -5.25 10.47 20.40
CA TYR A 36 -5.28 10.90 19.00
C TYR A 36 -4.06 10.43 18.22
N VAL A 37 -4.20 10.40 16.89
CA VAL A 37 -3.10 10.19 15.95
C VAL A 37 -2.88 11.48 15.16
N PHE A 38 -1.61 11.84 14.96
CA PHE A 38 -1.19 12.98 14.17
C PHE A 38 -0.19 12.54 13.10
N CYS A 39 -0.35 13.03 11.87
CA CYS A 39 0.54 12.76 10.75
C CYS A 39 0.41 13.86 9.69
N SER A 40 1.32 13.88 8.72
CA SER A 40 1.11 14.65 7.49
C SER A 40 0.00 14.01 6.64
N GLU A 41 -0.59 14.80 5.73
CA GLU A 41 -1.58 14.33 4.78
C GLU A 41 -1.04 13.20 3.89
N GLU A 42 0.21 13.31 3.45
CA GLU A 42 0.88 12.29 2.64
C GLU A 42 1.01 10.95 3.38
N VAL A 43 1.35 10.99 4.68
CA VAL A 43 1.40 9.78 5.52
C VAL A 43 -0.01 9.22 5.72
N PHE A 44 -1.01 10.06 5.98
CA PHE A 44 -2.39 9.62 6.11
C PHE A 44 -2.88 8.88 4.86
N GLN A 45 -2.69 9.47 3.68
CA GLN A 45 -3.11 8.86 2.43
C GLN A 45 -2.40 7.54 2.17
N ARG A 46 -1.07 7.47 2.43
CA ARG A 46 -0.31 6.23 2.32
C ARG A 46 -0.87 5.12 3.21
N GLU A 47 -1.19 5.42 4.47
CA GLU A 47 -1.74 4.42 5.40
C GLU A 47 -3.12 3.91 4.95
N VAL A 48 -3.94 4.79 4.36
CA VAL A 48 -5.22 4.41 3.74
C VAL A 48 -4.99 3.49 2.54
N ASP A 49 -4.11 3.89 1.62
CA ASP A 49 -3.81 3.11 0.41
C ASP A 49 -3.23 1.74 0.77
N ASP A 50 -2.32 1.69 1.73
CA ASP A 50 -1.73 0.44 2.23
C ASP A 50 -2.77 -0.44 2.93
N ALA A 51 -3.72 0.16 3.68
CA ALA A 51 -4.81 -0.59 4.29
C ALA A 51 -5.75 -1.19 3.24
N VAL A 52 -6.08 -0.42 2.20
CA VAL A 52 -6.88 -0.88 1.06
C VAL A 52 -6.15 -2.01 0.33
N GLU A 53 -4.85 -1.86 0.06
CA GLU A 53 -4.05 -2.89 -0.59
C GLU A 53 -4.05 -4.18 0.22
N ARG A 54 -3.80 -4.09 1.54
CA ARG A 54 -3.83 -5.25 2.45
C ARG A 54 -5.20 -5.92 2.47
N ALA A 55 -6.28 -5.14 2.49
CA ALA A 55 -7.65 -5.66 2.49
C ALA A 55 -7.98 -6.40 1.18
N LEU A 56 -7.48 -5.90 0.05
CA LEU A 56 -7.74 -6.49 -1.27
C LEU A 56 -6.75 -7.58 -1.67
N TYR A 57 -5.61 -7.68 -1.00
CA TYR A 57 -4.52 -8.58 -1.38
C TYR A 57 -4.97 -10.03 -1.52
N ALA A 58 -5.63 -10.57 -0.48
CA ALA A 58 -6.09 -11.96 -0.48
C ALA A 58 -7.08 -12.24 -1.63
N GLN A 59 -8.00 -11.30 -1.88
CA GLN A 59 -8.96 -11.41 -2.96
C GLN A 59 -8.27 -11.40 -4.33
N ARG A 60 -7.34 -10.46 -4.56
CA ARG A 60 -6.61 -10.37 -5.83
C ARG A 60 -5.78 -11.61 -6.12
N VAL A 61 -5.16 -12.19 -5.09
CA VAL A 61 -4.42 -13.46 -5.22
C VAL A 61 -5.37 -14.59 -5.59
N SER A 62 -6.53 -14.70 -4.92
CA SER A 62 -7.54 -15.70 -5.26
C SER A 62 -8.01 -15.55 -6.71
N ASP A 63 -8.40 -14.34 -7.11
CA ASP A 63 -8.88 -14.03 -8.45
C ASP A 63 -7.81 -14.34 -9.53
N ALA A 64 -6.53 -14.09 -9.23
CA ALA A 64 -5.43 -14.39 -10.15
C ALA A 64 -5.23 -15.90 -10.31
N ILE A 65 -5.35 -16.68 -9.23
CA ILE A 65 -5.25 -18.14 -9.27
C ILE A 65 -6.43 -18.73 -10.06
N ASP A 66 -7.65 -18.29 -9.77
CA ASP A 66 -8.84 -18.80 -10.43
C ASP A 66 -8.83 -18.49 -11.93
N ARG A 67 -8.37 -17.28 -12.30
CA ARG A 67 -8.13 -16.93 -13.71
C ARG A 67 -7.09 -17.83 -14.35
N GLY A 68 -5.95 -18.05 -13.70
CA GLY A 68 -4.91 -18.93 -14.24
C GLY A 68 -5.40 -20.37 -14.45
N ARG A 69 -6.24 -20.89 -13.54
CA ARG A 69 -6.88 -22.20 -13.71
C ARG A 69 -7.81 -22.24 -14.91
N ALA A 70 -8.62 -21.20 -15.10
CA ALA A 70 -9.50 -21.08 -16.25
C ALA A 70 -8.72 -20.96 -17.56
N ASP A 71 -7.64 -20.18 -17.59
CA ASP A 71 -6.76 -20.03 -18.75
C ASP A 71 -6.15 -21.38 -19.15
N ILE A 72 -5.67 -22.17 -18.19
CA ILE A 72 -5.18 -23.53 -18.44
C ILE A 72 -6.29 -24.42 -19.01
N ALA A 73 -7.48 -24.43 -18.39
CA ALA A 73 -8.59 -25.28 -18.83
C ALA A 73 -9.08 -24.94 -20.25
N THR A 74 -8.92 -23.68 -20.67
CA THR A 74 -9.32 -23.17 -21.99
C THR A 74 -8.20 -23.14 -23.02
N GLY A 75 -6.98 -23.58 -22.65
CA GLY A 75 -5.82 -23.57 -23.54
C GLY A 75 -5.22 -22.19 -23.78
N LEU A 76 -5.59 -21.18 -22.98
CA LEU A 76 -5.08 -19.81 -23.06
C LEU A 76 -3.74 -19.66 -22.32
N TYR A 77 -2.77 -20.50 -22.66
CA TYR A 77 -1.43 -20.47 -22.07
C TYR A 77 -0.35 -20.67 -23.15
N VAL A 78 0.90 -20.40 -22.78
CA VAL A 78 2.07 -20.62 -23.65
C VAL A 78 3.07 -21.52 -22.96
N GLU A 79 3.78 -22.33 -23.73
CA GLU A 79 4.82 -23.24 -23.22
C GLU A 79 6.21 -22.78 -23.68
N GLY A 80 7.17 -22.79 -22.74
CA GLY A 80 8.56 -22.45 -23.03
C GLY A 80 8.91 -20.96 -22.87
N ILE A 81 10.19 -20.72 -22.58
CA ILE A 81 10.71 -19.39 -22.21
C ILE A 81 10.57 -18.38 -23.37
N GLU A 82 10.84 -18.80 -24.61
CA GLU A 82 10.79 -17.90 -25.76
C GLU A 82 9.36 -17.46 -26.09
N ALA A 83 8.39 -18.39 -26.04
CA ALA A 83 6.98 -18.06 -26.21
C ALA A 83 6.47 -17.13 -25.10
N ALA A 84 6.92 -17.35 -23.86
CA ALA A 84 6.58 -16.46 -22.74
C ALA A 84 7.14 -15.04 -22.94
N LYS A 85 8.39 -14.89 -23.39
CA LYS A 85 8.99 -13.59 -23.70
C LYS A 85 8.22 -12.87 -24.81
N ALA A 86 7.87 -13.57 -25.89
CA ALA A 86 7.08 -13.02 -26.99
C ALA A 86 5.71 -12.53 -26.50
N ALA A 87 4.98 -13.37 -25.75
CA ALA A 87 3.67 -13.00 -25.21
C ALA A 87 3.73 -11.79 -24.26
N VAL A 88 4.81 -11.63 -23.49
CA VAL A 88 5.03 -10.45 -22.63
C VAL A 88 5.33 -9.21 -23.47
N ALA A 89 6.13 -9.33 -24.53
CA ALA A 89 6.44 -8.23 -25.44
C ALA A 89 5.16 -7.74 -26.14
N ASP A 90 4.34 -8.65 -26.65
CA ASP A 90 3.07 -8.33 -27.31
C ASP A 90 2.10 -7.61 -26.36
N LYS A 91 1.95 -8.11 -25.12
CA LYS A 91 1.15 -7.45 -24.07
C LYS A 91 1.64 -6.05 -23.71
N ARG A 92 2.96 -5.82 -23.75
CA ARG A 92 3.54 -4.48 -23.49
C ARG A 92 3.26 -3.54 -24.65
N ALA A 93 3.44 -4.01 -25.88
CA ALA A 93 3.13 -3.25 -27.08
C ALA A 93 1.65 -2.85 -27.13
N SER A 94 0.74 -3.76 -26.77
CA SER A 94 -0.70 -3.49 -26.74
C SER A 94 -1.14 -2.52 -25.63
N ARG A 95 -0.40 -2.44 -24.51
CA ARG A 95 -0.68 -1.49 -23.40
C ARG A 95 -0.12 -0.09 -23.63
N GLY A 96 0.92 0.05 -24.47
CA GLY A 96 1.49 1.35 -24.83
C GLY A 96 0.78 2.08 -25.97
N ALA A 97 -0.19 1.43 -26.62
CA ALA A 97 -0.96 1.98 -27.75
C ALA A 97 -2.36 2.49 -27.34
N ALA A 98 -2.67 2.52 -26.05
CA ALA A 98 -3.94 2.98 -25.47
C ALA A 98 -3.76 4.26 -24.66
#